data_AF-A0A9W6GBK6-F1
#
_entry.id   AF-A0A9W6GBK6-F1
#
_cell.length_a   1.000
_cell.length_b   1.000
_cell.length_c   1.000
_cell.angle_alpha   90.00
_cell.angle_beta   90.00
_cell.angle_gamma   90.00
#
_symmetry.space_group_name_H-M   'P 1'
#
loop_
_entity.id
_entity.type
_entity.pdbx_description
1 polymer ?
#
loop_
_entity_poly.entity_id
_entity_poly.type
_entity_poly.pdbx_seq_one_letter_code
_entity_poly.pdbx_strand_id
1 'polypeptide(L)'
;MVRMRTHLVYAHPHNGSFNASLRDEAVQTLEGLGHTVTVSDLYAMNWKAVADYDDFGPTENEHFMAAAGEAWAKGTIAPDIKAEQAKLLEADLVLFQFPLWWYTVPAIMKGWFDRVFTNGFGYSPSRDWPRFGDGVLKGKRAMVVVTTGAAESHLSDRGVNGDINDLLFPIQHGILFYTGMEVLPPVVVTGAGWQAEYADVTKHLRERLEAVAETEPIAYRKQSEDYDEHKRLIPGREAEGTTGFALHIAG
;
A
#
# COMPACT_ATOMS: atom_id res chain seq x y z
N MET A 1 -3.27 -15.15 20.64
CA MET A 1 -2.96 -14.18 19.57
C MET A 1 -3.88 -12.98 19.74
N VAL A 2 -3.38 -11.76 19.58
CA VAL A 2 -4.23 -10.55 19.65
C VAL A 2 -5.08 -10.48 18.38
N ARG A 3 -6.39 -10.32 18.52
CA ARG A 3 -7.31 -10.16 17.39
C ARG A 3 -7.00 -8.86 16.66
N MET A 4 -6.86 -8.92 15.34
CA MET A 4 -6.60 -7.75 14.49
C MET A 4 -7.80 -7.47 13.59
N ARG A 5 -8.00 -6.20 13.27
CA ARG A 5 -8.88 -5.74 12.19
C ARG A 5 -8.07 -5.58 10.92
N THR A 6 -8.37 -6.40 9.92
CA THR A 6 -7.72 -6.35 8.62
C THR A 6 -8.63 -5.67 7.60
N HIS A 7 -8.06 -4.75 6.83
CA HIS A 7 -8.72 -4.19 5.65
C HIS A 7 -7.96 -4.60 4.38
N LEU A 8 -8.64 -5.28 3.45
CA LEU A 8 -8.09 -5.74 2.18
C LEU A 8 -8.61 -4.86 1.04
N VAL A 9 -7.70 -4.12 0.39
CA VAL A 9 -7.97 -3.40 -0.84
C VAL A 9 -7.54 -4.28 -2.02
N TYR A 10 -8.50 -4.69 -2.84
CA TYR A 10 -8.31 -5.70 -3.88
C TYR A 10 -8.65 -5.14 -5.26
N ALA A 11 -7.76 -5.38 -6.24
CA ALA A 11 -7.95 -4.93 -7.62
C ALA A 11 -7.71 -6.04 -8.64
N HIS A 12 -8.79 -6.72 -9.06
CA HIS A 12 -8.79 -7.53 -10.27
C HIS A 12 -10.21 -7.62 -10.86
N PRO A 13 -10.40 -7.50 -12.19
CA PRO A 13 -11.73 -7.42 -12.80
C PRO A 13 -12.51 -8.73 -12.83
N HIS A 14 -11.82 -9.87 -12.72
CA HIS A 14 -12.43 -11.19 -12.88
C HIS A 14 -12.49 -11.98 -11.57
N ASN A 15 -13.69 -12.36 -11.14
CA ASN A 15 -13.95 -13.12 -9.91
C ASN A 15 -13.48 -14.57 -9.93
N GLY A 16 -13.25 -15.16 -11.12
CA GLY A 16 -12.68 -16.51 -11.26
C GLY A 16 -11.16 -16.51 -11.47
N SER A 17 -10.51 -15.38 -11.25
CA SER A 17 -9.07 -15.23 -11.50
C SER A 17 -8.22 -15.86 -10.40
N PHE A 18 -6.95 -16.12 -10.73
CA PHE A 18 -5.96 -16.51 -9.74
C PHE A 18 -5.84 -15.49 -8.58
N ASN A 19 -5.94 -14.18 -8.88
CA ASN A 19 -5.99 -13.15 -7.85
C ASN A 19 -7.22 -13.29 -6.94
N ALA A 20 -8.40 -13.60 -7.49
CA ALA A 20 -9.60 -13.81 -6.69
C ALA A 20 -9.43 -15.02 -5.76
N SER A 21 -8.84 -16.11 -6.24
CA SER A 21 -8.52 -17.27 -5.41
C SER A 21 -7.56 -16.94 -4.26
N LEU A 22 -6.56 -16.07 -4.48
CA LEU A 22 -5.66 -15.61 -3.42
C LEU A 22 -6.34 -14.65 -2.44
N ARG A 23 -7.27 -13.80 -2.91
CA ARG A 23 -8.09 -12.93 -2.06
C ARG A 23 -8.92 -13.78 -1.10
N ASP A 24 -9.59 -14.80 -1.63
CA ASP A 24 -10.45 -15.67 -0.85
C ASP A 24 -9.65 -16.50 0.17
N GLU A 25 -8.47 -17.00 -0.22
CA GLU A 25 -7.53 -17.67 0.68
C GLU A 25 -7.06 -16.73 1.81
N ALA A 26 -6.71 -15.48 1.50
CA ALA A 26 -6.30 -14.51 2.51
C ALA A 26 -7.41 -14.21 3.53
N VAL A 27 -8.65 -14.02 3.05
CA VAL A 27 -9.81 -13.81 3.91
C VAL A 27 -10.04 -15.02 4.81
N GLN A 28 -10.12 -16.22 4.24
CA GLN A 28 -10.37 -17.46 4.99
C GLN A 28 -9.27 -17.73 6.03
N THR A 29 -8.01 -17.49 5.68
CA THR A 29 -6.88 -17.67 6.60
C THR A 29 -6.99 -16.72 7.78
N LEU A 30 -7.17 -15.43 7.53
CA LEU A 30 -7.23 -14.41 8.59
C LEU A 30 -8.46 -14.61 9.51
N GLU A 31 -9.61 -14.91 8.93
CA GLU A 31 -10.82 -15.22 9.72
C GLU A 31 -10.66 -16.51 10.53
N GLY A 32 -10.02 -17.53 9.96
CA GLY A 32 -9.68 -18.78 10.64
C GLY A 32 -8.73 -18.60 11.83
N LEU A 33 -7.84 -17.60 11.76
CA LEU A 33 -6.98 -17.16 12.86
C LEU A 33 -7.70 -16.27 13.90
N GLY A 34 -8.97 -15.93 13.66
CA GLY A 34 -9.81 -15.13 14.56
C GLY A 34 -9.76 -13.62 14.33
N HIS A 35 -9.07 -13.14 13.29
CA HIS A 35 -9.09 -11.74 12.86
C HIS A 35 -10.45 -11.37 12.25
N THR A 36 -10.73 -10.08 12.08
CA THR A 36 -11.87 -9.62 11.26
C THR A 36 -11.36 -9.04 9.96
N VAL A 37 -12.01 -9.35 8.84
CA VAL A 37 -11.61 -8.84 7.53
C VAL A 37 -12.73 -8.00 6.92
N THR A 38 -12.38 -6.81 6.45
CA THR A 38 -13.22 -6.02 5.54
C THR A 38 -12.55 -5.96 4.18
N VAL A 39 -13.33 -5.97 3.10
CA VAL A 39 -12.80 -5.99 1.72
C VAL A 39 -13.35 -4.80 0.94
N SER A 40 -12.45 -4.08 0.28
CA SER A 40 -12.77 -3.15 -0.80
C SER A 40 -12.36 -3.77 -2.12
N ASP A 41 -13.27 -4.52 -2.73
CA ASP A 41 -13.12 -5.03 -4.09
C ASP A 41 -13.45 -3.90 -5.07
N LEU A 42 -12.40 -3.25 -5.57
CA LEU A 42 -12.54 -2.00 -6.32
C LEU A 42 -13.36 -2.16 -7.60
N TYR A 43 -13.26 -3.33 -8.26
CA TYR A 43 -14.04 -3.61 -9.45
C TYR A 43 -15.49 -3.91 -9.10
N ALA A 44 -15.75 -4.71 -8.07
CA ALA A 44 -17.13 -4.98 -7.62
C ALA A 44 -17.84 -3.72 -7.12
N MET A 45 -17.09 -2.78 -6.54
CA MET A 45 -17.59 -1.47 -6.09
C MET A 45 -17.84 -0.49 -7.24
N ASN A 46 -17.41 -0.80 -8.48
CA ASN A 46 -17.35 0.14 -9.60
C ASN A 46 -16.61 1.44 -9.20
N TRP A 47 -15.47 1.29 -8.53
CA TRP A 47 -14.73 2.42 -7.96
C TRP A 47 -14.40 3.47 -9.02
N LYS A 48 -14.78 4.73 -8.75
CA LYS A 48 -14.36 5.88 -9.55
C LYS A 48 -12.85 6.07 -9.37
N ALA A 49 -12.08 5.80 -10.42
CA ALA A 49 -10.62 5.91 -10.38
C ALA A 49 -10.11 7.34 -10.64
N VAL A 50 -10.88 8.17 -11.33
CA VAL A 50 -10.46 9.55 -11.66
C VAL A 50 -10.70 10.43 -10.43
N ALA A 51 -9.67 11.15 -10.00
CA ALA A 51 -9.80 12.21 -9.00
C ALA A 51 -10.16 13.53 -9.70
N ASP A 52 -11.26 14.16 -9.30
CA ASP A 52 -11.76 15.40 -9.89
C ASP A 52 -12.67 16.17 -8.90
N TYR A 53 -13.21 17.32 -9.31
CA TYR A 53 -14.02 18.18 -8.44
C TYR A 53 -15.35 17.56 -7.97
N ASP A 54 -15.83 16.49 -8.61
CA ASP A 54 -17.02 15.77 -8.15
C ASP A 54 -16.74 14.96 -6.86
N ASP A 55 -15.48 14.88 -6.43
CA ASP A 55 -15.10 14.29 -5.15
C ASP A 55 -15.36 15.22 -3.96
N PHE A 56 -15.75 16.47 -4.20
CA PHE A 56 -15.91 17.51 -3.18
C PHE A 56 -17.31 18.11 -3.20
N GLY A 57 -17.77 18.61 -2.04
CA GLY A 57 -18.87 19.56 -2.00
C GLY A 57 -18.50 20.89 -2.70
N PRO A 58 -19.46 21.82 -2.85
CA PRO A 58 -19.23 23.10 -3.51
C PRO A 58 -18.00 23.83 -2.96
N THR A 59 -17.14 24.30 -3.85
CA THR A 59 -15.91 25.02 -3.54
C THR A 59 -15.65 26.08 -4.62
N GLU A 60 -15.08 27.22 -4.21
CA GLU A 60 -14.59 28.26 -5.11
C GLU A 60 -13.07 28.12 -5.38
N ASN A 61 -12.41 27.14 -4.75
CA ASN A 61 -10.97 26.92 -4.93
C ASN A 61 -10.70 26.26 -6.29
N GLU A 62 -10.13 27.00 -7.23
CA GLU A 62 -9.72 26.48 -8.54
C GLU A 62 -8.45 25.60 -8.49
N HIS A 63 -7.74 25.60 -7.36
CA HIS A 63 -6.60 24.73 -7.12
C HIS A 63 -7.05 23.40 -6.50
N PHE A 64 -6.98 22.32 -7.29
CA PHE A 64 -7.52 21.00 -6.93
C PHE A 64 -7.09 20.49 -5.54
N MET A 65 -5.80 20.56 -5.22
CA MET A 65 -5.30 20.07 -3.92
C MET A 65 -5.77 20.94 -2.74
N ALA A 66 -6.01 22.23 -2.97
CA ALA A 66 -6.52 23.13 -1.94
C ALA A 66 -8.01 22.88 -1.71
N ALA A 67 -8.78 22.72 -2.79
CA ALA A 67 -10.18 22.29 -2.76
C ALA A 67 -10.35 20.94 -2.03
N ALA A 68 -9.48 19.96 -2.31
CA ALA A 68 -9.49 18.67 -1.62
C ALA A 68 -9.28 18.83 -0.10
N GLY A 69 -8.32 19.67 0.31
CA GLY A 69 -8.03 19.94 1.72
C GLY A 69 -9.16 20.67 2.44
N GLU A 70 -9.77 21.65 1.77
CA GLU A 70 -10.95 22.35 2.26
C GLU A 70 -12.13 21.38 2.43
N ALA A 71 -12.39 20.54 1.43
CA ALA A 71 -13.48 19.58 1.46
C ALA A 71 -13.28 18.55 2.57
N TRP A 72 -12.04 18.10 2.79
CA TRP A 72 -11.74 17.19 3.90
C TRP A 72 -11.99 17.86 5.25
N ALA A 73 -11.47 19.08 5.45
CA ALA A 73 -11.62 19.83 6.69
C ALA A 73 -13.09 20.16 7.02
N LYS A 74 -13.91 20.42 6.00
CA LYS A 74 -15.36 20.65 6.15
C LYS A 74 -16.18 19.36 6.21
N GLY A 75 -15.55 18.19 6.02
CA GLY A 75 -16.27 16.93 5.93
C GLY A 75 -17.21 16.85 4.73
N THR A 76 -16.87 17.48 3.60
CA THR A 76 -17.65 17.50 2.36
C THR A 76 -17.02 16.68 1.22
N ILE A 77 -15.97 15.90 1.49
CA ILE A 77 -15.49 14.88 0.53
C ILE A 77 -16.58 13.82 0.25
N ALA A 78 -16.49 13.18 -0.92
CA ALA A 78 -17.45 12.21 -1.41
C ALA A 78 -17.65 11.04 -0.41
N PRO A 79 -18.88 10.50 -0.30
CA PRO A 79 -19.19 9.46 0.69
C PRO A 79 -18.37 8.18 0.54
N ASP A 80 -18.04 7.79 -0.69
CA ASP A 80 -17.20 6.62 -0.97
C ASP A 80 -15.76 6.84 -0.45
N ILE A 81 -15.17 8.02 -0.66
CA ILE A 81 -13.87 8.40 -0.09
C ILE A 81 -13.90 8.33 1.44
N LYS A 82 -14.94 8.90 2.08
CA LYS A 82 -15.09 8.86 3.54
C LYS A 82 -15.16 7.43 4.08
N ALA A 83 -15.89 6.56 3.40
CA ALA A 83 -16.04 5.16 3.81
C ALA A 83 -14.69 4.42 3.77
N GLU A 84 -13.87 4.65 2.73
CA GLU A 84 -12.53 4.05 2.64
C GLU A 84 -11.57 4.60 3.71
N GLN A 85 -11.61 5.91 3.99
CA GLN A 85 -10.84 6.51 5.07
C GLN A 85 -11.22 5.92 6.44
N ALA A 86 -12.51 5.68 6.69
CA ALA A 86 -12.99 5.06 7.92
C ALA A 86 -12.45 3.63 8.08
N LYS A 87 -12.51 2.81 7.02
CA LYS A 87 -11.95 1.44 7.03
C LYS A 87 -10.45 1.45 7.34
N LEU A 88 -9.69 2.39 6.78
CA LEU A 88 -8.27 2.55 7.09
C LEU A 88 -8.04 2.92 8.55
N LEU A 89 -8.81 3.86 9.10
CA LEU A 89 -8.70 4.29 10.50
C LEU A 89 -9.07 3.16 11.48
N GLU A 90 -9.99 2.28 11.12
CA GLU A 90 -10.37 1.11 11.90
C GLU A 90 -9.38 -0.07 11.77
N ALA A 91 -8.64 -0.18 10.67
CA ALA A 91 -7.73 -1.29 10.45
C ALA A 91 -6.48 -1.24 11.35
N ASP A 92 -6.05 -2.40 11.83
CA ASP A 92 -4.74 -2.63 12.43
C ASP A 92 -3.74 -3.15 11.37
N LEU A 93 -4.25 -3.88 10.37
CA LEU A 93 -3.52 -4.37 9.20
C LEU A 93 -4.23 -3.97 7.90
N VAL A 94 -3.49 -3.48 6.91
CA VAL A 94 -3.99 -3.17 5.57
C VAL A 94 -3.28 -4.03 4.52
N LEU A 95 -4.04 -4.78 3.74
CA LEU A 95 -3.52 -5.57 2.63
C LEU A 95 -3.86 -4.89 1.32
N PHE A 96 -2.87 -4.76 0.44
CA PHE A 96 -3.05 -4.27 -0.94
C PHE A 96 -2.75 -5.40 -1.91
N GLN A 97 -3.80 -5.92 -2.55
CA GLN A 97 -3.68 -7.07 -3.43
C GLN A 97 -4.00 -6.74 -4.89
N PHE A 98 -3.04 -6.99 -5.78
CA PHE A 98 -3.16 -6.65 -7.19
C PHE A 98 -2.20 -7.43 -8.10
N PRO A 99 -2.53 -7.59 -9.40
CA PRO A 99 -1.54 -7.97 -10.40
C PRO A 99 -0.61 -6.79 -10.74
N LEU A 100 0.68 -7.06 -10.90
CA LEU A 100 1.67 -6.08 -11.34
C LEU A 100 1.43 -5.75 -12.82
N TRP A 101 0.76 -4.64 -13.08
CA TRP A 101 0.46 -4.18 -14.44
C TRP A 101 1.35 -3.00 -14.79
N TRP A 102 2.11 -3.14 -15.88
CA TRP A 102 3.08 -2.13 -16.30
C TRP A 102 4.01 -1.69 -15.15
N TYR A 103 4.48 -2.68 -14.37
CA TYR A 103 5.39 -2.48 -13.23
C TYR A 103 4.83 -1.59 -12.11
N THR A 104 3.50 -1.50 -12.00
CA THR A 104 2.84 -0.78 -10.92
C THR A 104 1.46 -1.39 -10.62
N VAL A 105 0.68 -0.70 -9.78
CA VAL A 105 -0.70 -1.09 -9.44
C VAL A 105 -1.65 -0.88 -10.64
N PRO A 106 -2.75 -1.65 -10.75
CA PRO A 106 -3.81 -1.35 -11.69
C PRO A 106 -4.34 0.08 -11.53
N ALA A 107 -4.74 0.71 -12.63
CA ALA A 107 -5.20 2.10 -12.63
C ALA A 107 -6.34 2.37 -11.62
N ILE A 108 -7.24 1.40 -11.41
CA ILE A 108 -8.33 1.52 -10.43
C ILE A 108 -7.82 1.63 -8.98
N MET A 109 -6.74 0.91 -8.64
CA MET A 109 -6.09 1.00 -7.32
C MET A 109 -5.26 2.28 -7.21
N LYS A 110 -4.60 2.71 -8.29
CA LYS A 110 -3.95 4.02 -8.31
C LYS A 110 -4.95 5.15 -8.04
N GLY A 111 -6.12 5.08 -8.68
CA GLY A 111 -7.23 6.01 -8.44
C GLY A 111 -7.80 5.94 -7.03
N TRP A 112 -7.82 4.76 -6.41
CA TRP A 112 -8.14 4.61 -4.99
C TRP A 112 -7.15 5.38 -4.11
N PHE A 113 -5.84 5.24 -4.35
CA PHE A 113 -4.85 6.05 -3.63
C PHE A 113 -5.05 7.55 -3.87
N ASP A 114 -5.24 7.98 -5.11
CA ASP A 114 -5.36 9.40 -5.48
C ASP A 114 -6.56 10.09 -4.81
N ARG A 115 -7.68 9.38 -4.66
CA ARG A 115 -8.89 9.93 -4.04
C ARG A 115 -8.90 9.78 -2.52
N VAL A 116 -8.53 8.60 -2.01
CA VAL A 116 -8.60 8.28 -0.57
C VAL A 116 -7.51 9.00 0.23
N PHE A 117 -6.30 9.10 -0.30
CA PHE A 117 -5.19 9.86 0.32
C PHE A 117 -5.27 11.34 -0.04
N THR A 118 -6.44 11.93 0.22
CA THR A 118 -6.73 13.36 0.05
C THR A 118 -5.91 14.25 1.00
N ASN A 119 -5.68 15.50 0.60
CA ASN A 119 -5.06 16.53 1.43
C ASN A 119 -5.79 16.69 2.77
N GLY A 120 -5.07 16.62 3.90
CA GLY A 120 -5.61 16.59 5.26
C GLY A 120 -5.71 15.18 5.86
N PHE A 121 -5.71 14.13 5.02
CA PHE A 121 -5.68 12.74 5.46
C PHE A 121 -4.39 12.01 5.09
N GLY A 122 -4.11 11.88 3.79
CA GLY A 122 -2.94 11.15 3.30
C GLY A 122 -1.67 12.01 3.24
N TYR A 123 -1.84 13.30 2.96
CA TYR A 123 -0.73 14.26 2.88
C TYR A 123 -1.21 15.67 3.23
N SER A 124 -0.27 16.62 3.32
CA SER A 124 -0.53 18.05 3.29
C SER A 124 0.61 18.78 2.57
N PRO A 125 0.35 19.93 1.90
CA PRO A 125 1.41 20.76 1.32
C PRO A 125 2.33 21.39 2.38
N SER A 126 1.96 21.34 3.68
CA SER A 126 2.83 21.84 4.74
C SER A 126 4.15 21.07 4.81
N ARG A 127 5.26 21.80 4.97
CA ARG A 127 6.59 21.20 5.19
C ARG A 127 6.67 20.44 6.51
N ASP A 128 5.81 20.77 7.47
CA ASP A 128 5.76 20.19 8.81
C ASP A 128 4.79 18.99 8.89
N TRP A 129 4.17 18.60 7.77
CA TRP A 129 3.30 17.43 7.75
C TRP A 129 4.06 16.16 8.14
N PRO A 130 3.56 15.37 9.12
CA PRO A 130 4.16 14.09 9.49
C PRO A 130 4.03 13.10 8.33
N ARG A 131 5.17 12.56 7.88
CA ARG A 131 5.25 11.60 6.77
C ARG A 131 6.50 10.75 6.86
N PHE A 132 6.53 9.64 6.12
CA PHE A 132 7.64 8.69 6.04
C PHE A 132 8.01 8.16 7.44
N GLY A 133 7.16 7.26 7.95
CA GLY A 133 7.26 6.67 9.30
C GLY A 133 6.46 7.40 10.38
N ASP A 134 5.94 8.58 10.04
CA ASP A 134 4.91 9.29 10.78
C ASP A 134 3.71 9.56 9.84
N GLY A 135 2.56 9.94 10.40
CA GLY A 135 1.38 10.30 9.61
C GLY A 135 0.07 9.85 10.27
N VAL A 136 -1.04 10.06 9.59
CA VAL A 136 -2.39 9.71 10.09
C VAL A 136 -2.54 8.21 10.31
N LEU A 137 -1.80 7.40 9.55
CA LEU A 137 -1.88 5.93 9.58
C LEU A 137 -0.74 5.29 10.37
N LYS A 138 -0.05 6.08 11.22
CA LYS A 138 0.99 5.60 12.13
C LYS A 138 0.46 4.50 13.06
N GLY A 139 1.27 3.45 13.23
CA GLY A 139 0.95 2.28 14.05
C GLY A 139 0.08 1.23 13.36
N LYS A 140 -0.30 1.46 12.10
CA LYS A 140 -0.97 0.44 11.25
C LYS A 140 0.07 -0.30 10.45
N ARG A 141 -0.12 -1.61 10.28
CA ARG A 141 0.74 -2.44 9.44
C ARG A 141 0.19 -2.51 8.03
N ALA A 142 1.05 -2.60 7.02
CA ALA A 142 0.64 -2.75 5.64
C ALA A 142 1.45 -3.79 4.88
N MET A 143 0.81 -4.60 4.04
CA MET A 143 1.48 -5.60 3.22
C MET A 143 0.94 -5.58 1.79
N VAL A 144 1.85 -5.64 0.83
CA VAL A 144 1.52 -5.81 -0.59
C VAL A 144 1.49 -7.31 -0.91
N VAL A 145 0.42 -7.75 -1.58
CA VAL A 145 0.30 -9.09 -2.16
C VAL A 145 0.20 -8.93 -3.66
N VAL A 146 1.27 -9.25 -4.39
CA VAL A 146 1.38 -8.95 -5.81
C VAL A 146 1.61 -10.21 -6.63
N THR A 147 0.89 -10.33 -7.76
CA THR A 147 1.13 -11.38 -8.75
C THR A 147 1.77 -10.80 -10.01
N THR A 148 2.73 -11.49 -10.60
CA THR A 148 3.38 -11.08 -11.85
C THR A 148 3.55 -12.27 -12.79
N GLY A 149 3.43 -12.03 -14.09
CA GLY A 149 3.72 -13.03 -15.11
C GLY A 149 5.22 -13.29 -15.30
N ALA A 150 6.08 -12.38 -14.84
CA ALA A 150 7.53 -12.53 -14.94
C ALA A 150 8.04 -13.68 -14.05
N ALA A 151 9.05 -14.39 -14.53
CA ALA A 151 9.80 -15.33 -13.69
C ALA A 151 10.63 -14.58 -12.63
N GLU A 152 10.94 -15.27 -11.54
CA GLU A 152 11.75 -14.70 -10.44
C GLU A 152 13.10 -14.15 -10.91
N SER A 153 13.80 -14.89 -11.77
CA SER A 153 15.10 -14.47 -12.32
C SER A 153 15.04 -13.18 -13.15
N HIS A 154 13.88 -12.81 -13.68
CA HIS A 154 13.72 -11.56 -14.44
C HIS A 154 13.60 -10.35 -13.51
N LEU A 155 13.25 -10.58 -12.24
CA LEU A 155 12.97 -9.59 -11.20
C LEU A 155 14.06 -9.57 -10.10
N SER A 156 15.24 -10.13 -10.39
CA SER A 156 16.39 -10.08 -9.49
C SER A 156 17.22 -8.82 -9.71
N ASP A 157 18.22 -8.62 -8.86
CA ASP A 157 19.30 -7.61 -8.96
C ASP A 157 19.90 -7.40 -10.36
N ARG A 158 19.93 -8.45 -11.20
CA ARG A 158 20.45 -8.42 -12.58
C ARG A 158 19.41 -8.80 -13.63
N GLY A 159 18.16 -8.97 -13.21
CA GLY A 159 17.04 -9.27 -14.07
C GLY A 159 16.69 -8.09 -14.97
N VAL A 160 16.26 -8.36 -16.20
CA VAL A 160 15.95 -7.31 -17.19
C VAL A 160 14.80 -6.39 -16.76
N ASN A 161 13.94 -6.86 -15.86
CA ASN A 161 12.82 -6.05 -15.34
C ASN A 161 13.23 -5.16 -14.16
N GLY A 162 14.41 -5.40 -13.57
CA GLY A 162 14.84 -4.79 -12.31
C GLY A 162 14.39 -5.55 -11.08
N ASP A 163 15.05 -5.30 -9.95
CA ASP A 163 14.75 -5.94 -8.67
C ASP A 163 13.30 -5.62 -8.22
N ILE A 164 12.56 -6.65 -7.80
CA ILE A 164 11.16 -6.48 -7.38
C ILE A 164 11.00 -5.46 -6.24
N ASN A 165 11.96 -5.36 -5.32
CA ASN A 165 11.89 -4.40 -4.21
C ASN A 165 12.05 -2.96 -4.71
N ASP A 166 12.91 -2.74 -5.71
CA ASP A 166 13.05 -1.43 -6.36
C ASP A 166 11.78 -1.04 -7.12
N LEU A 167 11.15 -1.99 -7.81
CA LEU A 167 9.88 -1.78 -8.51
C LEU A 167 8.72 -1.46 -7.56
N LEU A 168 8.73 -2.06 -6.37
CA LEU A 168 7.71 -1.81 -5.34
C LEU A 168 8.03 -0.60 -4.45
N PHE A 169 9.24 -0.04 -4.50
CA PHE A 169 9.64 1.10 -3.67
C PHE A 169 8.69 2.31 -3.78
N PRO A 170 8.23 2.76 -4.97
CA PRO A 170 7.29 3.87 -5.06
C PRO A 170 5.95 3.61 -4.34
N ILE A 171 5.54 2.34 -4.22
CA ILE A 171 4.31 1.95 -3.52
C ILE A 171 4.60 1.81 -2.03
N GLN A 172 5.56 0.97 -1.66
CA GLN A 172 5.87 0.66 -0.26
C GLN A 172 6.41 1.87 0.49
N HIS A 173 7.44 2.54 -0.03
CA HIS A 173 8.00 3.73 0.60
C HIS A 173 7.17 4.99 0.27
N GLY A 174 6.88 5.21 -1.01
CA GLY A 174 6.29 6.47 -1.49
C GLY A 174 4.80 6.66 -1.17
N ILE A 175 4.05 5.58 -0.94
CA ILE A 175 2.62 5.63 -0.64
C ILE A 175 2.37 5.13 0.79
N LEU A 176 2.78 3.91 1.12
CA LEU A 176 2.40 3.29 2.40
C LEU A 176 3.17 3.88 3.58
N PHE A 177 4.51 3.81 3.54
CA PHE A 177 5.36 4.37 4.59
C PHE A 177 5.23 5.89 4.69
N TYR A 178 4.99 6.58 3.56
CA TYR A 178 4.66 8.01 3.54
C TYR A 178 3.53 8.35 4.51
N THR A 179 2.46 7.55 4.54
CA THR A 179 1.29 7.78 5.41
C THR A 179 1.50 7.37 6.88
N GLY A 180 2.68 6.83 7.21
CA GLY A 180 3.08 6.41 8.54
C GLY A 180 2.92 4.92 8.83
N MET A 181 2.45 4.13 7.86
CA MET A 181 2.28 2.69 8.07
C MET A 181 3.62 1.97 8.27
N GLU A 182 3.60 0.92 9.08
CA GLU A 182 4.68 -0.06 9.20
C GLU A 182 4.58 -1.06 8.03
N VAL A 183 5.45 -0.92 7.05
CA VAL A 183 5.35 -1.68 5.80
C VAL A 183 6.06 -3.01 5.93
N LEU A 184 5.32 -4.11 5.81
CA LEU A 184 5.84 -5.47 5.85
C LEU A 184 6.44 -5.87 4.49
N PRO A 185 7.41 -6.80 4.46
CA PRO A 185 7.90 -7.37 3.21
C PRO A 185 6.75 -7.87 2.33
N PRO A 186 6.79 -7.70 1.00
CA PRO A 186 5.69 -8.08 0.15
C PRO A 186 5.54 -9.61 0.07
N VAL A 187 4.36 -10.08 -0.33
CA VAL A 187 4.16 -11.42 -0.90
C VAL A 187 4.21 -11.26 -2.42
N VAL A 188 5.20 -11.86 -3.07
CA VAL A 188 5.39 -11.78 -4.52
C VAL A 188 5.16 -13.14 -5.14
N VAL A 189 4.18 -13.24 -6.02
CA VAL A 189 3.90 -14.46 -6.78
C VAL A 189 4.38 -14.28 -8.22
N THR A 190 5.47 -14.95 -8.57
CA THR A 190 6.08 -14.91 -9.91
C THR A 190 5.51 -16.01 -10.81
N GLY A 191 5.62 -15.84 -12.13
CA GLY A 191 5.17 -16.83 -13.10
C GLY A 191 3.66 -17.13 -13.08
N ALA A 192 2.85 -16.17 -12.62
CA ALA A 192 1.41 -16.32 -12.54
C ALA A 192 0.80 -16.61 -13.92
N GLY A 193 0.13 -17.76 -14.06
CA GLY A 193 -0.50 -18.22 -15.30
C GLY A 193 0.25 -19.32 -16.06
N TRP A 194 1.47 -19.68 -15.66
CA TRP A 194 2.25 -20.74 -16.34
C TRP A 194 3.24 -21.51 -15.48
N GLN A 195 3.74 -20.93 -14.38
CA GLN A 195 4.73 -21.57 -13.50
C GLN A 195 4.29 -21.60 -12.02
N ALA A 196 3.39 -20.71 -11.63
CA ALA A 196 2.91 -20.65 -10.26
C ALA A 196 2.01 -21.87 -9.93
N GLU A 197 2.52 -22.75 -9.08
CA GLU A 197 1.73 -23.84 -8.50
C GLU A 197 0.82 -23.31 -7.39
N TYR A 198 -0.49 -23.41 -7.57
CA TYR A 198 -1.47 -22.80 -6.66
C TYR A 198 -1.30 -23.27 -5.21
N ALA A 199 -0.97 -24.55 -5.00
CA ALA A 199 -0.77 -25.10 -3.66
C ALA A 199 0.41 -24.46 -2.92
N ASP A 200 1.53 -24.22 -3.63
CA ASP A 200 2.72 -23.61 -3.05
C ASP A 200 2.50 -22.12 -2.78
N VAL A 201 1.83 -21.43 -3.70
CA VAL A 201 1.51 -20.00 -3.54
C VAL A 201 0.56 -19.77 -2.37
N THR A 202 -0.50 -20.56 -2.27
CA THR A 202 -1.46 -20.44 -1.15
C THR A 202 -0.82 -20.80 0.17
N LYS A 203 0.04 -21.83 0.22
CA LYS A 203 0.83 -22.15 1.41
C LYS A 203 1.72 -20.98 1.82
N HIS A 204 2.48 -20.40 0.89
CA HIS A 204 3.33 -19.25 1.19
C HIS A 204 2.51 -18.05 1.70
N LEU A 205 1.38 -17.75 1.06
CA LEU A 205 0.48 -16.69 1.52
C LEU A 205 -0.03 -16.95 2.95
N ARG A 206 -0.45 -18.19 3.27
CA ARG A 206 -0.88 -18.56 4.63
C ARG A 206 0.22 -18.33 5.66
N GLU A 207 1.42 -18.85 5.41
CA GLU A 207 2.57 -18.68 6.31
C GLU A 207 2.86 -17.20 6.60
N ARG A 208 2.76 -16.35 5.57
CA ARG A 208 2.95 -14.90 5.71
C ARG A 208 1.83 -14.21 6.50
N LEU A 209 0.59 -14.67 6.39
CA LEU A 209 -0.55 -14.15 7.16
C LEU A 209 -0.54 -14.64 8.61
N GLU A 210 -0.16 -15.89 8.85
CA GLU A 210 -0.01 -16.46 10.20
C GLU A 210 1.08 -15.73 11.01
N ALA A 211 2.16 -15.32 10.35
CA ALA A 211 3.26 -14.60 10.97
C ALA A 211 3.08 -13.07 10.98
N VAL A 212 1.96 -12.52 10.50
CA VAL A 212 1.83 -11.09 10.18
C VAL A 212 2.02 -10.18 11.40
N ALA A 213 1.64 -10.63 12.59
CA ALA A 213 1.79 -9.87 13.84
C ALA A 213 3.24 -9.82 14.35
N GLU A 214 4.07 -10.80 13.98
CA GLU A 214 5.46 -10.91 14.46
C GLU A 214 6.48 -10.55 13.37
N THR A 215 6.03 -10.40 12.11
CA THR A 215 6.91 -10.09 10.97
C THR A 215 7.48 -8.69 11.11
N GLU A 216 8.79 -8.57 11.24
CA GLU A 216 9.46 -7.27 11.26
C GLU A 216 9.16 -6.45 9.98
N PRO A 217 8.76 -5.18 10.10
CA PRO A 217 8.60 -4.29 8.96
C PRO A 217 9.93 -4.08 8.22
N ILE A 218 9.83 -3.68 6.95
CA ILE A 218 10.98 -3.14 6.21
C ILE A 218 11.49 -1.92 6.99
N ALA A 219 12.79 -1.92 7.29
CA ALA A 219 13.43 -0.90 8.11
C ALA A 219 13.64 0.42 7.34
N TYR A 220 12.57 1.02 6.83
CA TYR A 220 12.64 2.33 6.19
C TYR A 220 13.03 3.41 7.20
N ARG A 221 13.92 4.31 6.78
CA ARG A 221 14.41 5.44 7.58
C ARG A 221 13.32 6.48 7.77
N LYS A 222 13.10 6.93 9.01
CA LYS A 222 12.06 7.93 9.28
C LYS A 222 12.53 9.32 8.95
N GLN A 223 11.68 10.12 8.30
CA GLN A 223 12.02 11.51 7.95
C GLN A 223 12.33 12.36 9.20
N SER A 224 11.69 12.07 10.32
CA SER A 224 11.86 12.79 11.59
C SER A 224 13.13 12.42 12.36
N GLU A 225 13.79 11.31 12.03
CA GLU A 225 14.91 10.75 12.80
C GLU A 225 16.23 10.76 12.00
N ASP A 226 16.17 10.40 10.72
CA ASP A 226 17.36 10.11 9.90
C ASP A 226 17.72 11.23 8.92
N TYR A 227 16.85 12.23 8.74
CA TYR A 227 17.00 13.29 7.75
C TYR A 227 17.12 14.66 8.41
N ASP A 228 17.88 15.55 7.79
CA ASP A 228 18.08 16.93 8.26
C ASP A 228 16.89 17.85 7.94
N GLU A 229 17.03 19.13 8.30
CA GLU A 229 16.02 20.18 8.04
C GLU A 229 15.74 20.42 6.54
N HIS A 230 16.67 20.02 5.67
CA HIS A 230 16.56 20.05 4.22
C HIS A 230 16.01 18.75 3.64
N LYS A 231 15.61 17.80 4.49
CA LYS A 231 15.10 16.47 4.13
C LYS A 231 16.14 15.66 3.35
N ARG A 232 17.43 15.85 3.66
CA ARG A 232 18.53 15.02 3.17
C ARG A 232 18.93 14.01 4.24
N LEU A 233 19.29 12.80 3.81
CA LEU A 233 19.82 11.80 4.73
C LEU A 233 21.06 12.36 5.43
N ILE A 234 21.10 12.26 6.76
CA ILE A 234 22.23 12.72 7.56
C ILE A 234 23.47 11.91 7.15
N PRO A 235 24.60 12.54 6.79
CA PRO A 235 25.79 11.82 6.35
C PRO A 235 26.28 10.78 7.37
N GLY A 236 26.65 9.60 6.89
CA GLY A 236 27.18 8.51 7.72
C GLY A 236 26.11 7.63 8.35
N ARG A 237 24.84 7.79 7.94
CA ARG A 237 23.74 6.86 8.30
C ARG A 237 23.68 5.66 7.37
N GLU A 238 24.21 5.79 6.17
CA GLU A 238 24.32 4.79 5.13
C GLU A 238 25.59 3.94 5.27
N ALA A 239 25.54 2.69 4.82
CA ALA A 239 26.75 1.89 4.63
C ALA A 239 27.55 2.39 3.43
N GLU A 240 28.87 2.25 3.46
CA GLU A 240 29.75 2.68 2.36
C GLU A 240 29.33 2.04 1.03
N GLY A 241 29.23 2.84 -0.03
CA GLY A 241 28.81 2.39 -1.37
C GLY A 241 27.30 2.26 -1.57
N THR A 242 26.47 2.50 -0.55
CA THR A 242 25.00 2.51 -0.69
C THR A 242 24.56 3.68 -1.57
N THR A 243 23.70 3.42 -2.55
CA THR A 243 23.15 4.44 -3.46
C THR A 243 21.69 4.16 -3.79
N GLY A 244 21.01 5.09 -4.46
CA GLY A 244 19.64 4.89 -4.92
C GLY A 244 18.65 4.62 -3.78
N PHE A 245 17.69 3.73 -4.01
CA PHE A 245 16.64 3.43 -3.04
C PHE A 245 17.15 2.76 -1.75
N ALA A 246 18.27 2.05 -1.83
CA ALA A 246 18.89 1.40 -0.67
C ALA A 246 19.32 2.40 0.42
N LEU A 247 19.53 3.69 0.08
CA LEU A 247 19.80 4.74 1.08
C LEU A 247 18.67 4.90 2.09
N HIS A 248 17.45 4.53 1.73
CA HIS A 248 16.26 4.71 2.55
C HIS A 248 15.96 3.53 3.47
N ILE A 249 16.81 2.50 3.47
CA ILE A 249 16.72 1.35 4.36
C ILE A 249 17.84 1.45 5.40
N ALA A 250 17.48 1.29 6.68
CA ALA A 250 18.44 1.20 7.77
C ALA A 250 19.14 -0.17 7.73
N GLY A 251 20.46 -0.15 7.80
CA GLY A 251 21.30 -1.35 7.85
C GLY A 251 21.53 -1.86 9.27
#